data_AF-L8JIW3-F1
#
_entry.id   AF-L8JIW3-F1
#
_cell.length_a   1.000
_cell.length_b   1.000
_cell.length_c   1.000
_cell.angle_alpha   90.00
_cell.angle_beta   90.00
_cell.angle_gamma   90.00
#
_symmetry.space_group_name_H-M   'P 1'
#
loop_
_entity.id
_entity.type
_entity.pdbx_description
1 polymer ?
#
loop_
_entity_poly.entity_id
_entity_poly.type
_entity_poly.pdbx_seq_one_letter_code
_entity_poly.pdbx_strand_id
1 'polypeptide(L)' 'MLDQMERVKDQLKGLNQDEMVKVLGKPDKNELYKRNQKFFIYEIAGAKACTPPDEASSYIYLSIRFNATGLAKEAMIYRE' A
#
# COMPACT_ATOMS: atom_id res chain seq x y z
N MET A 1 0.99 1.39 16.20
CA MET A 1 0.56 1.81 14.85
C MET A 1 0.40 0.63 13.90
N LEU A 2 1.45 -0.18 13.65
CA LEU A 2 1.35 -1.31 12.70
C LEU A 2 0.22 -2.32 13.03
N ASP A 3 0.06 -2.66 14.31
CA ASP A 3 -0.97 -3.61 14.77
C ASP A 3 -2.40 -3.13 14.45
N GLN A 4 -2.63 -1.82 14.53
CA GLN A 4 -3.93 -1.23 14.15
C GLN A 4 -4.14 -1.32 12.64
N MET A 5 -3.12 -1.03 11.82
CA MET A 5 -3.20 -1.18 10.36
C MET A 5 -3.50 -2.62 9.95
N GLU A 6 -2.93 -3.61 10.63
CA GLU A 6 -3.23 -5.02 10.37
C GLU A 6 -4.68 -5.39 10.64
N ARG A 7 -5.32 -4.74 11.62
CA ARG A 7 -6.75 -4.96 11.95
C ARG A 7 -7.69 -4.24 10.99
N VAL A 8 -7.30 -3.09 10.45
CA VAL A 8 -8.16 -2.27 9.57
C VAL A 8 -7.92 -2.50 8.08
N LYS A 9 -6.85 -3.20 7.68
CA LYS A 9 -6.53 -3.42 6.25
C LYS A 9 -7.67 -4.07 5.46
N ASP A 10 -8.47 -4.93 6.11
CA ASP A 10 -9.62 -5.57 5.48
C ASP A 10 -10.77 -4.61 5.21
N GLN A 11 -10.87 -3.50 5.96
CA GLN A 11 -11.85 -2.44 5.71
C GLN A 11 -11.52 -1.62 4.46
N LEU A 12 -10.29 -1.72 3.96
CA LEU A 12 -9.87 -1.07 2.70
C LEU A 12 -10.39 -1.82 1.46
N LYS A 13 -10.81 -3.09 1.62
CA LYS A 13 -11.35 -3.88 0.51
C LYS A 13 -12.69 -3.31 0.05
N GLY A 14 -12.93 -3.35 -1.25
CA GLY A 14 -14.14 -2.82 -1.88
C GLY A 14 -14.11 -1.32 -2.15
N LEU A 15 -13.19 -0.56 -1.55
CA LEU A 15 -13.03 0.86 -1.85
C LEU A 15 -12.46 1.04 -3.26
N ASN A 16 -12.96 2.05 -3.97
CA ASN A 16 -12.36 2.47 -5.23
C ASN A 16 -11.10 3.34 -4.98
N GLN A 17 -10.38 3.69 -6.04
CA GLN A 17 -9.15 4.47 -5.95
C GLN A 17 -9.34 5.86 -5.32
N ASP A 18 -10.44 6.54 -5.62
CA ASP A 18 -10.74 7.88 -5.11
C ASP A 18 -11.07 7.83 -3.62
N GLU A 19 -11.85 6.85 -3.21
CA GLU A 19 -12.13 6.55 -1.79
C GLU A 19 -10.85 6.16 -1.04
N MET A 20 -9.99 5.35 -1.66
CA MET A 20 -8.69 5.00 -1.07
C MET A 20 -7.86 6.25 -0.80
N VAL A 21 -7.81 7.18 -1.75
CA VAL A 21 -7.08 8.44 -1.62
C VAL A 21 -7.72 9.35 -0.57
N LYS A 22 -9.04 9.33 -0.39
CA LYS A 22 -9.70 10.07 0.69
C LYS A 22 -9.37 9.52 2.08
N VAL A 23 -9.22 8.19 2.19
CA VAL A 23 -8.97 7.53 3.48
C VAL A 23 -7.50 7.55 3.87
N LEU A 24 -6.60 7.21 2.94
CA LEU A 24 -5.16 7.04 3.19
C LEU A 24 -4.31 8.18 2.63
N GLY A 25 -4.88 9.06 1.81
CA GLY A 25 -4.13 10.04 1.05
C GLY A 25 -3.58 9.48 -0.28
N LYS A 26 -2.83 10.33 -0.97
CA LYS A 26 -2.18 9.97 -2.23
C LYS A 26 -1.15 8.85 -1.99
N PRO A 27 -1.14 7.78 -2.79
CA PRO A 27 -0.13 6.72 -2.65
C PRO A 27 1.26 7.24 -3.00
N ASP A 28 2.28 6.68 -2.34
CA ASP A 28 3.68 6.96 -2.64
C ASP A 28 4.05 6.46 -4.03
N LYS A 29 3.59 5.24 -4.38
CA LYS A 29 3.76 4.66 -5.71
C LYS A 29 2.44 4.11 -6.24
N ASN A 30 2.25 4.28 -7.55
CA ASN A 30 1.13 3.73 -8.28
C ASN A 30 1.67 2.94 -9.47
N GLU A 31 1.55 1.62 -9.41
CA GLU A 31 2.13 0.71 -10.39
C GLU A 31 1.04 0.03 -11.22
N LEU A 32 1.32 -0.08 -12.52
CA LEU A 32 0.57 -0.91 -13.46
C LEU A 32 1.38 -2.16 -13.75
N TYR A 33 0.88 -3.31 -13.33
CA TYR A 33 1.51 -4.61 -13.52
C TYR A 33 0.78 -5.43 -14.59
N LYS A 34 1.28 -6.64 -14.85
CA LYS A 34 0.78 -7.55 -15.90
C LYS A 34 -0.74 -7.67 -15.87
N ARG A 35 -1.37 -7.68 -17.06
CA ARG A 35 -2.83 -7.75 -17.24
C ARG A 35 -3.60 -6.55 -16.65
N ASN A 36 -3.02 -5.35 -16.75
CA ASN A 36 -3.63 -4.10 -16.27
C ASN A 36 -3.99 -4.13 -14.79
N GLN A 37 -3.22 -4.86 -14.00
CA GLN A 37 -3.40 -4.88 -12.55
C GLN A 37 -2.83 -3.59 -11.98
N LYS A 38 -3.60 -2.91 -11.15
CA LYS A 38 -3.17 -1.65 -10.55
C LYS A 38 -2.83 -1.88 -9.08
N PHE A 39 -1.73 -1.28 -8.64
CA PHE A 39 -1.25 -1.36 -7.27
C PHE A 39 -1.01 0.04 -6.72
N PHE A 40 -1.58 0.33 -5.56
CA PHE A 40 -1.19 1.48 -4.75
C PHE A 40 -0.27 1.00 -3.63
N ILE A 41 0.88 1.64 -3.49
CA ILE A 41 1.87 1.32 -2.48
C ILE A 41 2.01 2.53 -1.56
N TYR A 42 1.91 2.27 -0.26
CA TYR A 42 2.10 3.23 0.82
C TYR A 42 3.28 2.79 1.68
N GLU A 43 4.32 3.61 1.75
CA GLU A 43 5.52 3.31 2.54
C GLU A 43 5.26 3.69 4.02
N ILE A 44 5.23 2.70 4.91
CA ILE A 44 4.88 2.89 6.34
C ILE A 44 6.14 3.19 7.17
N ALA A 45 7.23 2.47 6.91
CA ALA A 45 8.50 2.63 7.62
C ALA A 45 9.69 2.33 6.71
N GLY A 46 10.82 2.99 6.94
CA GLY A 46 12.08 2.72 6.23
C GLY A 46 12.01 3.01 4.73
N ALA A 47 11.31 4.08 4.33
CA ALA A 47 11.17 4.45 2.92
C ALA A 47 12.55 4.47 2.24
N LYS A 48 12.69 3.73 1.12
CA LYS A 48 13.98 3.54 0.42
C LYS A 48 14.62 4.87 -0.02
N ALA A 49 13.83 5.94 -0.08
CA ALA A 49 14.29 7.28 -0.42
C ALA A 49 14.98 8.04 0.74
N CYS A 50 14.73 7.67 2.00
CA CYS A 50 15.19 8.43 3.18
C CYS A 50 16.22 7.70 4.04
N THR A 51 16.33 6.37 3.95
CA THR A 51 17.28 5.60 4.78
C THR A 51 18.66 5.52 4.11
N PRO A 52 19.73 5.95 4.78
CA PRO A 52 21.09 5.72 4.30
C PRO A 52 21.40 4.21 4.23
N PRO A 53 22.17 3.73 3.25
CA PRO A 53 22.39 2.31 2.99
C PRO A 53 23.02 1.51 4.15
N ASP A 54 23.54 2.19 5.17
CA ASP A 54 24.19 1.60 6.35
C ASP A 54 23.22 1.32 7.52
N GLU A 55 22.01 1.90 7.53
CA GLU A 55 21.02 1.61 8.57
C GLU A 55 20.06 0.52 8.09
N ALA A 56 20.10 -0.65 8.75
CA ALA A 56 19.12 -1.72 8.61
C ALA A 56 17.76 -1.29 9.18
N SER A 57 17.11 -0.29 8.57
CA SER A 57 15.71 0.03 8.85
C SER A 57 14.85 -0.98 8.10
N SER A 58 14.03 -1.74 8.83
CA SER A 58 13.04 -2.62 8.21
C SER A 58 12.11 -1.80 7.34
N TYR A 59 12.08 -2.12 6.04
CA TYR A 59 11.23 -1.45 5.08
C TYR A 59 9.85 -2.08 5.12
N ILE A 60 8.86 -1.30 5.56
CA ILE A 60 7.49 -1.76 5.74
C ILE A 60 6.62 -0.96 4.79
N TYR A 61 5.84 -1.65 3.97
CA TYR A 61 4.90 -1.00 3.06
C TYR A 61 3.57 -1.74 2.97
N LEU A 62 2.50 -0.98 2.75
CA LEU A 62 1.17 -1.49 2.43
C LEU A 62 1.00 -1.48 0.91
N SER A 63 0.67 -2.64 0.36
CA SER A 63 0.31 -2.80 -1.05
C SER A 63 -1.18 -3.08 -1.17
N ILE A 64 -1.86 -2.29 -2.01
CA ILE A 64 -3.27 -2.44 -2.30
C ILE A 64 -3.44 -2.76 -3.78
N ARG A 65 -3.99 -3.93 -4.08
CA ARG A 65 -4.29 -4.37 -5.45
C ARG A 65 -5.74 -4.07 -5.79
N PHE A 66 -5.94 -3.47 -6.95
CA PHE A 66 -7.27 -3.26 -7.52
C PHE A 66 -7.61 -4.34 -8.53
N ASN A 67 -8.89 -4.71 -8.59
CA ASN A 67 -9.42 -5.59 -9.63
C ASN A 67 -9.64 -4.82 -10.95
N ALA A 68 -10.12 -5.53 -11.98
CA ALA A 68 -10.40 -4.95 -13.30
C ALA A 68 -11.51 -3.88 -13.28
N THR A 69 -12.35 -3.85 -12.24
CA THR A 69 -13.41 -2.82 -12.07
C THR A 69 -12.94 -1.63 -11.24
N GLY A 70 -11.67 -1.61 -10.80
CA GLY A 70 -11.10 -0.50 -10.03
C GLY A 70 -11.40 -0.52 -8.53
N LEU A 71 -11.84 -1.65 -7.98
CA LEU A 71 -12.09 -1.83 -6.54
C LEU A 71 -10.93 -2.58 -5.87
N ALA A 72 -10.58 -2.18 -4.65
CA ALA A 72 -9.55 -2.81 -3.85
C ALA A 72 -9.94 -4.27 -3.54
N LYS A 73 -9.15 -5.20 -4.05
CA LYS A 73 -9.37 -6.65 -3.87
C LYS A 73 -8.50 -7.21 -2.75
N GLU A 74 -7.27 -6.73 -2.66
CA GLU A 74 -6.28 -7.22 -1.70
C GLU A 74 -5.54 -6.05 -1.07
N ALA A 75 -5.29 -6.14 0.24
CA ALA A 75 -4.49 -5.21 1.02
C ALA A 75 -3.50 -6.04 1.85
N MET A 76 -2.21 -5.89 1.60
CA MET A 76 -1.15 -6.68 2.23
C MET A 76 -0.06 -5.77 2.76
N ILE A 77 0.44 -6.06 3.96
CA ILE A 77 1.58 -5.36 4.56
C ILE A 77 2.79 -6.25 4.42
N TYR A 78 3.83 -5.72 3.77
CA TYR A 78 5.10 -6.39 3.58
C TYR A 78 6.15 -5.78 4.51
N ARG A 79 7.09 -6.62 4.95
CA ARG A 79 8.23 -6.25 5.80
C ARG A 79 9.48 -6.83 5.15
N GLU A 80 10.37 -5.97 4.67
CA GLU A 80 11.70 -6.31 4.15
C GLU A 80 12.79 -5.94 5.17
#